data_AF-X0M6M6-F1
#
_entry.id   AF-X0M6M6-F1
#
_cell.length_a   1.000
_cell.length_b   1.000
_cell.length_c   1.000
_cell.angle_alpha   90.00
_cell.angle_beta   90.00
_cell.angle_gamma   90.00
#
_symmetry.space_group_name_H-M   'P 1'
#
loop_
_entity.id
_entity.type
_entity.pdbx_description
1 polymer ?
#
loop_
_entity_poly.entity_id
_entity_poly.type
_entity_poly.pdbx_seq_one_letter_code
_entity_poly.pdbx_strand_id
1 'polypeptide(L)' 'MKITTILLDCDNTLVQSESLAFEANADLTNEILAARKVDLNFTGSYLQREFVGQNFQNMVNY' A
#
# COMPACT_ATOMS: atom_id res chain seq x y z
N MET A 1 -33.03 7.05 -20.57
CA MET A 1 -32.29 7.42 -19.34
C MET A 1 -30.98 8.07 -19.78
N LYS A 2 -30.65 9.27 -19.30
CA LYS A 2 -29.44 10.01 -19.73
C LYS A 2 -28.45 10.03 -18.57
N ILE A 3 -27.23 9.54 -18.77
CA ILE A 3 -26.16 9.67 -17.78
C ILE A 3 -25.75 11.14 -17.73
N THR A 4 -25.74 11.75 -16.55
CA THR A 4 -25.37 13.16 -16.35
C THR A 4 -24.02 13.35 -15.67
N THR A 5 -23.51 12.30 -15.03
CA THR A 5 -22.33 12.36 -14.17
C THR A 5 -21.54 11.06 -14.25
N ILE A 6 -20.22 11.17 -14.31
CA ILE A 6 -19.27 10.06 -14.17
C ILE A 6 -18.40 10.42 -12.96
N LEU A 7 -18.30 9.50 -12.00
CA LEU A 7 -17.36 9.59 -10.90
C LEU A 7 -16.17 8.69 -11.23
N LEU A 8 -14.97 9.25 -11.19
CA LEU A 8 -13.74 8.53 -11.43
C LEU A 8 -12.97 8.45 -10.13
N ASP A 9 -12.58 7.25 -9.75
CA ASP A 9 -11.62 7.05 -8.68
C ASP A 9 -10.23 7.51 -9.16
N CYS A 10 -9.36 7.91 -8.23
CA CYS A 10 -8.03 8.35 -8.58
C CYS A 10 -7.08 7.15 -8.74
N ASP A 11 -7.03 6.29 -7.73
CA ASP A 11 -6.09 5.18 -7.69
C ASP A 11 -6.51 4.05 -8.62
N ASN A 12 -5.55 3.52 -9.36
CA ASN A 12 -5.67 2.50 -10.40
C ASN A 12 -6.70 2.77 -11.53
N THR A 13 -7.45 3.88 -11.48
CA THR A 13 -8.39 4.33 -12.51
C THR A 13 -7.81 5.50 -13.30
N LEU A 14 -7.37 6.56 -12.62
CA LEU A 14 -6.73 7.73 -13.26
C LEU A 14 -5.21 7.66 -13.20
N VAL A 15 -4.66 7.04 -12.15
CA VAL A 15 -3.22 6.93 -11.93
C VAL A 15 -2.87 5.56 -11.36
N GLN A 16 -1.85 4.90 -11.89
CA GLN A 16 -1.30 3.67 -11.30
C GLN A 16 -0.34 4.04 -10.16
N SER A 17 -0.89 4.45 -9.02
CA SER A 17 -0.12 5.03 -7.93
C SER A 17 0.34 4.00 -6.88
N GLU A 18 -0.25 2.80 -6.88
CA GLU A 18 0.02 1.76 -5.88
C GLU A 18 1.52 1.45 -5.69
N SER A 19 2.29 1.24 -6.76
CA SER A 19 3.71 0.89 -6.59
C SER A 19 4.50 2.00 -5.89
N LEU A 20 4.22 3.27 -6.19
CA LEU A 20 4.85 4.41 -5.49
C LEU A 20 4.39 4.50 -4.03
N ALA A 21 3.12 4.23 -3.76
CA ALA A 21 2.59 4.20 -2.39
C ALA A 21 3.25 3.09 -1.56
N PHE A 22 3.45 1.91 -2.14
CA PHE A 22 4.11 0.79 -1.46
C PHE A 22 5.60 1.02 -1.22
N GLU A 23 6.33 1.66 -2.14
CA GLU A 23 7.73 2.05 -1.89
C GLU A 23 7.83 3.06 -0.74
N ALA A 24 6.97 4.09 -0.73
CA ALA A 24 6.94 5.04 0.39
C ALA A 24 6.58 4.38 1.73
N ASN A 25 5.68 3.40 1.72
CA ASN A 25 5.34 2.62 2.91
C ASN A 25 6.51 1.75 3.38
N ALA A 26 7.28 1.17 2.46
CA ALA A 26 8.45 0.37 2.78
C ALA A 26 9.54 1.24 3.44
N ASP A 27 9.81 2.42 2.88
CA ASP A 27 10.77 3.37 3.44
C ASP A 27 10.40 3.74 4.89
N LEU A 28 9.15 4.14 5.12
CA LEU A 28 8.67 4.50 6.46
C LEU A 28 8.71 3.31 7.44
N THR A 29 8.31 2.12 6.97
CA THR A 29 8.33 0.90 7.79
C THR A 29 9.75 0.57 8.22
N ASN A 30 10.70 0.61 7.29
CA ASN A 30 12.11 0.33 7.55
C ASN A 30 12.72 1.37 8.50
N GLU A 31 12.35 2.65 8.38
CA GLU A 31 12.77 3.71 9.32
C GLU A 31 12.33 3.38 10.75
N ILE A 32 11.06 2.99 10.93
CA ILE A 32 10.50 2.64 12.24
C ILE A 32 11.20 1.39 12.81
N LEU A 33 11.42 0.36 11.99
CA LEU A 33 12.07 -0.89 12.41
C LEU A 33 13.52 -0.64 12.86
N ALA A 34 14.27 0.15 12.09
CA ALA A 34 15.63 0.55 12.42
C ALA A 34 15.69 1.33 13.75
N ALA A 35 14.78 2.30 13.95
CA ALA A 35 14.67 3.05 15.20
C ALA A 35 14.35 2.15 16.41
N ARG A 36 13.68 1.02 16.19
CA ARG A 36 13.36 0.01 17.21
C ARG A 36 14.38 -1.14 17.30
N LYS A 37 15.47 -1.08 16.53
CA LYS A 37 16.51 -2.12 16.45
C LYS A 37 15.96 -3.51 16.07
N VAL A 38 14.97 -3.53 15.17
CA VAL A 38 14.44 -4.77 14.58
C VAL A 38 15.16 -5.00 13.26
N ASP A 39 15.84 -6.14 13.13
CA ASP A 39 16.61 -6.50 11.93
C ASP A 39 15.70 -7.09 10.83
N LEU A 40 14.82 -6.25 10.31
CA LEU A 40 13.95 -6.55 9.18
C LEU A 40 14.01 -5.38 8.19
N ASN A 41 13.94 -5.70 6.90
CA ASN A 41 13.94 -4.72 5.83
C ASN A 41 13.00 -5.18 4.71
N PHE A 42 12.16 -4.26 4.24
CA PHE A 42 11.13 -4.52 3.23
C PHE A 42 11.33 -3.65 2.00
N THR A 43 10.92 -4.16 0.84
CA THR A 43 10.79 -3.38 -0.41
C THR A 43 9.31 -3.09 -0.68
N GLY A 44 8.99 -2.02 -1.42
CA GLY A 44 7.61 -1.75 -1.81
C GLY A 44 6.99 -2.91 -2.60
N SER A 45 7.75 -3.49 -3.54
CA SER A 45 7.33 -4.70 -4.27
C SER A 45 6.99 -5.90 -3.37
N TYR A 46 7.71 -6.12 -2.28
CA TYR A 46 7.37 -7.17 -1.31
C TYR A 46 6.05 -6.82 -0.61
N LEU A 47 5.94 -5.59 -0.06
CA LEU A 47 4.73 -5.17 0.63
C LEU A 47 3.49 -5.21 -0.27
N GLN A 48 3.63 -4.80 -1.53
CA GLN A 48 2.54 -4.87 -2.51
C GLN A 48 2.08 -6.31 -2.73
N ARG A 49 3.01 -7.25 -2.92
CA ARG A 49 2.65 -8.66 -3.14
C ARG A 49 1.95 -9.30 -1.93
N GLU A 50 2.44 -9.00 -0.73
CA GLU A 50 1.95 -9.66 0.49
C GLU A 50 0.68 -9.01 1.07
N PHE A 51 0.50 -7.69 0.88
CA PHE A 51 -0.50 -6.91 1.62
C PHE A 51 -1.55 -6.20 0.75
N VAL A 52 -1.43 -6.22 -0.58
CA VAL A 52 -2.47 -5.63 -1.44
C VAL A 52 -3.83 -6.29 -1.17
N GLY A 53 -4.88 -5.48 -1.05
CA GLY A 53 -6.24 -5.94 -0.76
C GLY A 53 -6.48 -6.43 0.67
N GLN A 54 -5.48 -6.41 1.55
CA GLN A 54 -5.63 -6.75 2.96
C GLN A 54 -6.04 -5.51 3.77
N ASN A 55 -6.96 -5.70 4.71
CA ASN A 55 -7.22 -4.73 5.78
C ASN A 55 -6.42 -5.11 7.04
N PHE A 56 -6.31 -4.19 8.01
CA PHE A 56 -5.58 -4.45 9.26
C PHE A 56 -6.08 -5.68 10.02
N GLN A 57 -7.38 -5.95 10.01
CA GLN A 57 -7.94 -7.13 10.68
C GLN A 57 -7.41 -8.42 10.04
N ASN A 58 -7.37 -8.50 8.72
CA ASN A 58 -6.84 -9.65 8.01
C ASN A 58 -5.32 -9.80 8.20
N MET A 59 -4.59 -8.69 8.37
CA MET A 59 -3.14 -8.73 8.60
C MET A 59 -2.76 -9.32 9.97
N VAL A 60 -3.61 -9.16 11.00
CA VAL A 60 -3.28 -9.53 12.39
C VAL A 60 -3.81 -10.91 12.77
N ASN A 61 -4.80 -11.45 12.06
CA ASN A 61 -5.48 -12.71 12.40
C ASN A 61 -4.80 -13.98 11.84
N TYR A 62 -3.47 -14.01 11.75
CA TYR A 62 -2.70 -15.19 11.35
C TYR A 62 -2.18 -15.99 12.55
#